data_AF-A0A4U9D3C9-F1
#
_entry.id   AF-A0A4U9D3C9-F1
#
_cell.length_a   1.000
_cell.length_b   1.000
_cell.length_c   1.000
_cell.angle_alpha   90.00
_cell.angle_beta   90.00
_cell.angle_gamma   90.00
#
_symmetry.space_group_name_H-M   'P 1'
#
loop_
_entity.id
_entity.type
_entity.pdbx_description
1 polymer ?
#
loop_
_entity_poly.entity_id
_entity_poly.type
_entity_poly.pdbx_seq_one_letter_code
_entity_poly.pdbx_strand_id
1 'polypeptide(L)'
;MSAKHPVIAVTGSSGAGTTTTSLAFRKIFAQLNLRAAEVEGDSFHRYTRPEMDMAIRKARDQGKHISYFGPEANDFGLLENTFLEYGRSGTGQSRKYLHTYDEAVPWNQVPGTFTPWQPLPEPTDVLFYEGLHGGVSPRSTTWRTMSTCWWASCPSSTWSGSRSSSAIPASAGTLAKR
;
A
#
# COMPACT_ATOMS: atom_id res chain seq x y z
N MET A 1 -15.47 10.85 11.55
CA MET A 1 -15.74 10.86 10.10
C MET A 1 -17.12 11.40 9.83
N SER A 2 -17.24 12.27 8.82
CA SER A 2 -18.55 12.76 8.36
C SER A 2 -19.27 11.63 7.65
N ALA A 3 -20.55 11.41 7.99
CA ALA A 3 -21.40 10.46 7.26
C ALA A 3 -21.57 10.82 5.78
N LYS A 4 -21.18 12.04 5.38
CA LYS A 4 -21.34 12.58 4.02
C LYS A 4 -20.19 12.21 3.07
N HIS A 5 -18.98 11.96 3.57
CA HIS A 5 -17.79 11.72 2.74
C HIS A 5 -17.02 10.50 3.26
N PRO A 6 -17.47 9.27 2.91
CA PRO A 6 -16.82 8.05 3.34
C PRO A 6 -15.43 7.89 2.71
N VAL A 7 -14.47 7.39 3.51
CA VAL A 7 -13.13 6.99 3.07
C VAL A 7 -12.98 5.50 3.29
N ILE A 8 -12.62 4.79 2.22
CA ILE A 8 -12.31 3.35 2.23
C ILE A 8 -10.81 3.21 1.99
N ALA A 9 -10.11 2.61 2.94
CA ALA A 9 -8.67 2.36 2.82
C ALA A 9 -8.38 0.86 2.81
N VAL A 10 -7.82 0.39 1.70
CA VAL A 10 -7.30 -0.97 1.54
C VAL A 10 -5.81 -0.93 1.81
N THR A 11 -5.38 -1.64 2.86
CA THR A 11 -3.98 -1.68 3.26
C THR A 11 -3.37 -3.06 3.01
N GLY A 12 -2.25 -3.08 2.30
CA GLY A 12 -1.48 -4.30 2.06
C GLY A 12 -0.33 -4.08 1.07
N SER A 13 0.54 -5.09 0.94
CA SER A 13 1.65 -5.04 -0.02
C SER A 13 1.17 -5.29 -1.45
N SER A 14 1.71 -4.52 -2.39
CA SER A 14 1.50 -4.73 -3.83
C SER A 14 1.78 -6.21 -4.19
N GLY A 15 0.79 -6.90 -4.76
CA GLY A 15 0.87 -8.32 -5.10
C GLY A 15 0.36 -9.32 -4.05
N ALA A 16 0.06 -8.90 -2.81
CA ALA A 16 -0.53 -9.77 -1.78
C ALA A 16 -2.07 -9.87 -1.87
N GLY A 17 -2.64 -9.58 -3.05
CA GLY A 17 -4.09 -9.54 -3.27
C GLY A 17 -4.72 -8.14 -3.12
N THR A 18 -3.93 -7.10 -2.85
CA THR A 18 -4.42 -5.70 -2.84
C THR A 18 -4.97 -5.30 -4.20
N THR A 19 -4.24 -5.60 -5.28
CA THR A 19 -4.67 -5.31 -6.66
C THR A 19 -6.01 -6.00 -6.98
N THR A 20 -6.19 -7.25 -6.56
CA THR A 20 -7.46 -7.98 -6.73
C THR A 20 -8.58 -7.35 -5.92
N THR A 21 -8.29 -6.92 -4.69
CA THR A 21 -9.25 -6.23 -3.82
C THR A 21 -9.67 -4.88 -4.41
N SER A 22 -8.71 -4.08 -4.88
CA SER A 22 -8.97 -2.81 -5.57
C SER A 22 -9.79 -2.98 -6.83
N LEU A 23 -9.51 -4.00 -7.64
CA LEU A 23 -10.33 -4.35 -8.81
C LEU A 23 -11.77 -4.72 -8.40
N ALA A 24 -11.96 -5.42 -7.29
CA ALA A 24 -13.29 -5.74 -6.77
C ALA A 24 -14.04 -4.47 -6.34
N PHE A 25 -13.39 -3.57 -5.60
CA PHE A 25 -13.99 -2.29 -5.22
C PHE A 25 -14.35 -1.42 -6.43
N ARG A 26 -13.46 -1.30 -7.43
CA ARG A 26 -13.76 -0.59 -8.68
C ARG A 26 -15.00 -1.14 -9.37
N LYS A 27 -15.17 -2.47 -9.42
CA LYS A 27 -16.39 -3.10 -9.95
C LYS A 27 -17.63 -2.77 -9.13
N ILE A 28 -17.53 -2.78 -7.80
CA ILE A 28 -18.65 -2.41 -6.91
C ILE A 28 -19.03 -0.94 -7.12
N PHE A 29 -18.07 -0.03 -7.20
CA PHE A 29 -18.33 1.38 -7.45
C PHE A 29 -19.01 1.60 -8.80
N ALA A 30 -18.54 0.91 -9.84
CA ALA A 30 -19.20 0.94 -11.16
C ALA A 30 -20.63 0.39 -11.12
N GLN A 31 -20.88 -0.72 -10.41
CA GLN A 31 -22.21 -1.30 -10.26
C GLN A 31 -23.19 -0.41 -9.48
N LEU A 32 -22.69 0.26 -8.46
CA LEU A 32 -23.47 1.18 -7.62
C LEU A 32 -23.52 2.61 -8.19
N ASN A 33 -22.90 2.84 -9.35
CA ASN A 33 -22.76 4.15 -9.98
C ASN A 33 -22.18 5.22 -9.02
N LEU A 34 -21.20 4.82 -8.21
CA LEU A 34 -20.48 5.69 -7.27
C LEU A 34 -19.22 6.25 -7.94
N ARG A 35 -18.97 7.54 -7.76
CA ARG A 35 -17.73 8.19 -8.20
C ARG A 35 -16.69 8.11 -7.09
N ALA A 36 -15.74 7.21 -7.27
CA ALA A 36 -14.62 7.05 -6.35
C ALA A 36 -13.46 7.96 -6.76
N ALA A 37 -12.95 8.76 -5.83
CA ALA A 37 -11.62 9.34 -5.95
C ALA A 37 -10.58 8.29 -5.57
N GLU A 38 -9.73 7.89 -6.51
CA GLU A 38 -8.67 6.93 -6.25
C GLU A 38 -7.40 7.64 -5.79
N VAL A 39 -6.83 7.19 -4.69
CA VAL A 39 -5.57 7.68 -4.13
C VAL A 39 -4.64 6.51 -3.87
N GLU A 40 -3.45 6.58 -4.44
CA GLU A 40 -2.41 5.57 -4.27
C GLU A 40 -1.49 5.93 -3.09
N GLY A 41 -1.05 4.93 -2.34
CA GLY A 41 -0.15 5.10 -1.20
C GLY A 41 1.22 5.62 -1.58
N ASP A 42 1.71 5.25 -2.77
CA ASP A 42 3.03 5.66 -3.28
C ASP A 42 3.10 7.18 -3.51
N SER A 43 1.96 7.84 -3.66
CA SER A 43 1.85 9.29 -3.75
C SER A 43 2.31 9.99 -2.47
N PHE A 44 2.38 9.30 -1.34
CA PHE A 44 2.85 9.85 -0.06
C PHE A 44 4.30 9.51 0.25
N HIS A 45 5.06 8.99 -0.72
CA HIS A 45 6.51 8.88 -0.59
C HIS A 45 7.15 10.27 -0.42
N ARG A 46 8.13 10.35 0.48
CA ARG A 46 8.91 11.56 0.73
C ARG A 46 9.97 11.80 -0.35
N TYR A 47 10.44 10.74 -0.99
CA TYR A 47 11.58 10.77 -1.91
C TYR A 47 11.20 10.24 -3.28
N THR A 48 11.69 10.88 -4.33
CA THR A 48 11.77 10.30 -5.66
C THR A 48 12.73 9.10 -5.66
N ARG A 49 12.70 8.27 -6.71
CA ARG A 49 13.63 7.13 -6.84
C ARG A 49 15.11 7.52 -6.66
N PRO A 50 15.65 8.55 -7.37
CA PRO A 50 17.05 8.95 -7.17
C PRO A 50 17.31 9.53 -5.77
N GLU A 51 16.38 10.27 -5.19
CA GLU A 51 16.53 10.80 -3.83
C GLU A 51 16.55 9.71 -2.78
N MET A 52 15.72 8.68 -2.95
CA MET A 52 15.68 7.52 -2.05
C MET A 52 16.99 6.74 -2.11
N ASP A 53 17.55 6.52 -3.31
CA ASP A 53 18.85 5.87 -3.46
C ASP A 53 19.96 6.64 -2.76
N MET A 54 19.95 7.98 -2.84
CA MET A 54 20.88 8.83 -2.09
C MET A 54 20.65 8.74 -0.58
N ALA A 55 19.40 8.74 -0.13
CA ALA A 55 19.03 8.63 1.28
C ALA A 55 19.49 7.29 1.88
N ILE A 56 19.31 6.19 1.15
CA ILE A 56 19.78 4.85 1.54
C ILE A 56 21.31 4.84 1.69
N ARG A 57 22.05 5.40 0.72
CA ARG A 57 23.52 5.48 0.79
C ARG A 57 23.98 6.28 2.01
N LYS A 58 23.40 7.47 2.21
CA LYS A 58 23.73 8.33 3.35
C LYS A 58 23.42 7.68 4.70
N ALA A 59 22.29 6.98 4.80
CA ALA A 59 21.94 6.25 6.01
C ALA A 59 22.91 5.10 6.28
N ARG A 60 23.30 4.36 5.24
CA ARG A 60 24.28 3.28 5.34
C ARG A 60 25.63 3.78 5.88
N ASP A 61 26.08 4.94 5.43
CA ASP A 61 27.32 5.57 5.93
C ASP A 61 27.22 5.97 7.41
N GLN A 62 25.99 6.20 7.90
CA GLN A 62 25.69 6.46 9.32
C GLN A 62 25.35 5.19 10.12
N GLY A 63 25.47 4.00 9.53
CA GLY A 63 25.10 2.73 10.16
C GLY A 63 23.59 2.54 10.35
N LYS A 64 22.76 3.31 9.66
CA LYS A 64 21.28 3.22 9.67
C LYS A 64 20.78 2.62 8.36
N HIS A 65 19.54 2.13 8.37
CA HIS A 65 18.90 1.55 7.18
C HIS A 65 17.53 2.16 6.94
N ILE A 66 17.33 2.79 5.78
CA ILE A 66 16.05 3.34 5.35
C ILE A 66 15.36 2.30 4.46
N SER A 67 14.06 2.12 4.66
CA SER A 67 13.22 1.25 3.86
C SER A 67 11.97 1.99 3.39
N TYR A 68 11.46 1.61 2.22
CA TYR A 68 10.19 2.07 1.68
C TYR A 68 8.99 1.81 2.61
N PHE A 69 9.10 0.82 3.50
CA PHE A 69 8.04 0.53 4.48
C PHE A 69 8.05 1.48 5.68
N GLY A 70 9.17 2.18 5.92
CA GLY A 70 9.39 2.96 7.13
C GLY A 70 8.76 4.37 7.10
N PRO A 71 8.56 4.99 8.26
CA PRO A 71 8.09 6.39 8.40
C PRO A 71 9.08 7.41 7.80
N GLU A 72 10.33 7.03 7.61
CA GLU A 72 11.34 7.94 7.07
C GLU A 72 11.14 8.18 5.57
N ALA A 73 10.67 7.16 4.84
CA ALA A 73 10.42 7.21 3.40
C ALA A 73 8.99 7.67 3.04
N ASN A 74 8.09 7.80 4.01
CA ASN A 74 6.68 8.12 3.81
C ASN A 74 6.26 9.36 4.62
N ASP A 75 5.33 10.13 4.09
CA ASP A 75 4.72 11.26 4.79
C ASP A 75 3.33 10.89 5.33
N PHE A 76 3.30 10.37 6.56
CA PHE A 76 2.06 10.01 7.24
C PHE A 76 1.24 11.22 7.67
N GLY A 77 1.89 12.36 7.94
CA GLY A 77 1.19 13.59 8.31
C GLY A 77 0.38 14.13 7.14
N LEU A 78 0.96 14.09 5.94
CA LEU A 78 0.26 14.43 4.71
C LEU A 78 -0.92 13.49 4.44
N LEU A 79 -0.72 12.17 4.60
CA LEU A 79 -1.78 11.17 4.44
C LEU A 79 -2.96 11.41 5.40
N GLU A 80 -2.68 11.65 6.68
CA GLU A 80 -3.70 11.96 7.69
C GLU A 80 -4.48 13.24 7.32
N ASN A 81 -3.76 14.30 6.92
CA ASN A 81 -4.38 15.56 6.50
C ASN A 81 -5.30 15.37 5.29
N THR A 82 -4.89 14.60 4.28
CA THR A 82 -5.74 14.32 3.11
C THR A 82 -7.04 13.62 3.50
N PHE A 83 -7.01 12.64 4.41
CA PHE A 83 -8.23 11.94 4.83
C PHE A 83 -9.12 12.83 5.70
N LEU A 84 -8.53 13.69 6.54
CA LEU A 84 -9.26 14.67 7.33
C LEU A 84 -9.92 15.75 6.47
N GLU A 85 -9.22 16.25 5.45
CA GLU A 85 -9.74 17.24 4.51
C GLU A 85 -10.92 16.66 3.74
N TYR A 86 -10.73 15.50 3.09
CA TYR A 86 -11.80 14.83 2.36
C TYR A 86 -13.01 14.51 3.27
N GLY A 87 -12.75 14.02 4.48
CA GLY A 87 -13.80 13.75 5.45
C GLY A 87 -14.60 14.99 5.90
N ARG A 88 -14.07 16.21 5.71
CA ARG A 88 -14.72 17.48 6.08
C ARG A 88 -15.44 18.14 4.90
N SER A 89 -14.76 18.27 3.77
CA SER A 89 -15.24 19.04 2.61
C SER A 89 -15.60 18.18 1.40
N GLY A 90 -15.18 16.91 1.37
CA GLY A 90 -15.28 16.07 0.17
C GLY A 90 -14.30 16.47 -0.94
N THR A 91 -13.42 17.43 -0.66
CA THR A 91 -12.38 17.92 -1.59
C THR A 91 -11.02 17.41 -1.14
N GLY A 92 -10.04 17.49 -2.03
CA GLY A 92 -8.66 17.19 -1.68
C GLY A 92 -7.77 17.25 -2.91
N GLN A 93 -6.52 16.89 -2.70
CA GLN A 93 -5.54 16.79 -3.77
C GLN A 93 -4.95 15.38 -3.81
N SER A 94 -4.65 14.94 -5.02
CA SER A 94 -3.91 13.71 -5.26
C SER A 94 -2.77 13.99 -6.22
N ARG A 95 -1.73 13.19 -6.13
CA ARG A 95 -0.68 13.08 -7.14
C ARG A 95 -0.46 11.61 -7.42
N LYS A 96 0.33 11.29 -8.43
CA LYS A 96 0.71 9.92 -8.77
C LYS A 96 2.23 9.78 -8.71
N TYR A 97 2.68 8.61 -8.27
CA TYR A 97 4.07 8.22 -8.39
C TYR A 97 4.23 7.36 -9.64
N LEU A 98 5.08 7.81 -10.56
CA LEU A 98 5.23 7.19 -11.87
C LEU A 98 6.16 5.98 -11.75
N HIS A 99 5.66 4.77 -11.95
CA HIS A 99 6.45 3.55 -11.82
C HIS A 99 7.09 3.12 -13.14
N THR A 100 6.41 3.40 -14.25
CA THR A 100 6.81 2.93 -15.59
C THR A 100 7.00 4.09 -16.57
N TYR A 101 7.68 3.82 -17.69
CA TYR A 101 7.80 4.80 -18.76
C TYR A 101 6.45 5.13 -19.39
N ASP A 102 5.55 4.14 -19.53
CA ASP A 102 4.22 4.34 -20.12
C ASP A 102 3.38 5.33 -19.30
N GLU A 103 3.51 5.28 -17.97
CA GLU A 103 2.88 6.26 -17.08
C GLU A 103 3.54 7.63 -17.16
N ALA A 104 4.85 7.70 -17.36
CA ALA A 104 5.61 8.93 -17.32
C ALA A 104 5.59 9.73 -18.63
N VAL A 105 5.44 9.06 -19.77
CA VAL A 105 5.38 9.67 -21.11
C VAL A 105 4.29 10.75 -21.22
N PRO A 106 3.03 10.52 -20.78
CA PRO A 106 1.98 11.55 -20.79
C PRO A 106 2.32 12.81 -20.00
N TRP A 107 3.23 12.72 -19.02
CA TRP A 107 3.65 13.84 -18.18
C TRP A 107 4.98 14.46 -18.60
N ASN A 108 5.62 13.94 -19.67
CA ASN A 108 6.98 14.29 -20.05
C ASN A 108 7.98 14.16 -18.89
N GLN A 109 7.77 13.16 -18.02
CA GLN A 109 8.62 12.89 -16.85
C GLN A 109 9.35 11.55 -17.01
N VAL A 110 10.24 11.26 -16.07
CA VAL A 110 10.95 9.97 -15.97
C VAL A 110 10.30 9.11 -14.88
N PRO A 111 10.29 7.78 -15.02
CA PRO A 111 9.81 6.91 -13.96
C PRO A 111 10.62 7.14 -12.67
N GLY A 112 9.93 7.04 -11.54
CA GLY A 112 10.45 7.33 -10.21
C GLY A 112 10.25 8.77 -9.74
N THR A 113 9.46 9.58 -10.46
CA THR A 113 9.09 10.95 -10.06
C THR A 113 7.61 11.06 -9.68
N PHE A 114 7.24 12.21 -9.12
CA PHE A 114 5.87 12.54 -8.76
C PHE A 114 5.24 13.46 -9.79
N THR A 115 3.97 13.22 -10.12
CA THR A 115 3.16 14.23 -10.82
C THR A 115 2.93 15.45 -9.92
N PRO A 116 2.62 16.62 -10.50
CA PRO A 116 2.10 17.73 -9.70
C PRO A 116 0.82 17.33 -8.97
N TRP A 117 0.54 18.00 -7.85
CA TRP A 117 -0.73 17.86 -7.14
C TRP A 117 -1.88 18.33 -8.02
N GLN A 118 -2.91 17.50 -8.12
CA GLN A 118 -4.13 17.77 -8.86
C GLN A 118 -5.33 17.68 -7.92
N PRO A 119 -6.35 18.53 -8.10
CA PRO A 119 -7.59 18.42 -7.35
C PRO A 119 -8.24 17.05 -7.62
N LEU A 120 -8.87 16.49 -6.60
CA LEU A 120 -9.70 15.30 -6.75
C LEU A 120 -10.87 15.56 -7.71
N PRO A 121 -11.35 14.54 -8.43
CA PRO A 121 -12.50 14.70 -9.31
C PRO A 121 -13.73 15.08 -8.51
N GLU A 122 -14.41 16.14 -8.97
CA GLU A 122 -15.66 16.59 -8.40
C GLU A 122 -16.82 16.37 -9.38
N PRO A 123 -18.00 15.92 -8.92
CA PRO A 123 -18.30 15.54 -7.53
C PRO A 123 -17.86 14.10 -7.19
N THR A 124 -17.56 13.86 -5.91
CA THR A 124 -17.02 12.60 -5.40
C THR A 124 -17.91 12.00 -4.31
N ASP A 125 -18.19 10.70 -4.40
CA ASP A 125 -19.08 10.00 -3.47
C ASP A 125 -18.27 9.23 -2.41
N VAL A 126 -17.07 8.75 -2.75
CA VAL A 126 -16.19 8.00 -1.86
C VAL A 126 -14.72 8.24 -2.19
N LEU A 127 -13.86 8.32 -1.18
CA LEU A 127 -12.41 8.28 -1.36
C LEU A 127 -11.94 6.83 -1.20
N PHE A 128 -11.25 6.31 -2.21
CA PHE A 128 -10.66 4.98 -2.20
C PHE A 128 -9.14 5.09 -2.13
N TYR A 129 -8.57 4.67 -1.01
CA TYR A 129 -7.13 4.59 -0.81
C TYR A 129 -6.64 3.15 -0.97
N GLU A 130 -5.58 2.95 -1.76
CA GLU A 130 -4.83 1.70 -1.84
C GLU A 130 -3.37 1.97 -1.47
N GLY A 131 -2.82 1.26 -0.49
CA GLY A 131 -1.40 1.38 -0.18
C GLY A 131 -0.95 0.57 1.02
N LEU A 132 0.29 0.78 1.46
CA LEU A 132 0.88 0.08 2.61
C LEU A 132 0.48 0.68 3.96
N HIS A 133 -0.03 1.91 3.98
CA HIS A 133 -0.10 2.71 5.21
C HIS A 133 -1.49 3.28 5.51
N GLY A 134 -2.53 2.79 4.85
CA GLY A 134 -3.90 3.29 5.00
C GLY A 134 -4.52 3.04 6.37
N GLY A 135 -3.94 2.16 7.19
CA GLY A 135 -4.34 1.91 8.58
C GLY A 135 -3.26 2.23 9.61
N VAL A 136 -2.20 2.97 9.23
CA VAL A 136 -1.11 3.29 10.17
C VAL A 136 -1.63 4.27 11.21
N SER A 137 -1.83 3.79 12.45
CA SER A 137 -2.01 4.70 13.57
C SER A 137 -0.66 5.26 14.00
N PRO A 138 -0.36 6.56 13.86
CA PRO A 138 0.58 7.17 14.78
C PRO A 138 0.00 6.96 16.18
N ARG A 139 0.84 6.91 17.21
CA ARG A 139 0.40 6.77 18.59
C ARG A 139 -0.48 7.94 19.10
N SER A 140 -0.81 8.91 18.24
CA SER A 140 -1.82 9.94 18.46
C SER A 140 -3.21 9.44 18.11
N THR A 141 -4.15 9.75 18.98
CA THR A 141 -5.52 9.24 19.14
C THR A 141 -6.47 9.36 17.92
N THR A 142 -6.04 9.81 16.74
CA THR A 142 -6.94 10.26 15.66
C THR A 142 -7.57 9.15 14.79
N TRP A 143 -7.02 7.93 14.77
CA TRP A 143 -7.44 6.89 13.79
C TRP A 143 -8.67 6.05 14.14
N ARG A 144 -9.30 6.24 15.30
CA ARG A 144 -10.43 5.40 15.75
C ARG A 144 -11.72 5.53 14.94
N THR A 145 -11.74 6.26 13.82
CA THR A 145 -12.95 6.51 13.04
C THR A 145 -12.88 6.08 11.57
N MET A 146 -12.02 5.15 11.17
CA MET A 146 -12.16 4.53 9.83
C MET A 146 -13.36 3.58 9.79
N SER A 147 -14.26 3.76 8.82
CA SER A 147 -15.52 3.00 8.75
C SER A 147 -15.32 1.52 8.39
N THR A 148 -14.23 1.17 7.73
CA THR A 148 -13.85 -0.21 7.39
C THR A 148 -12.37 -0.23 6.95
N CYS A 149 -11.51 -0.84 7.75
CA CYS A 149 -10.13 -1.13 7.36
C CYS A 149 -10.08 -2.59 6.92
N TRP A 150 -9.78 -2.85 5.65
CA TRP A 150 -9.60 -4.22 5.13
C TRP A 150 -8.10 -4.53 5.13
N TRP A 151 -7.71 -5.46 6.00
CA TRP A 151 -6.33 -5.94 6.14
C TRP A 151 -6.17 -7.24 5.36
N ALA A 152 -5.51 -7.17 4.20
CA ALA A 152 -5.10 -8.35 3.45
C ALA A 152 -3.68 -8.74 3.91
N SER A 153 -3.57 -9.57 4.94
CA SER A 153 -2.30 -10.24 5.28
C SER A 153 -2.24 -11.60 4.61
N CYS A 154 -1.22 -11.79 3.77
CA CYS A 154 -0.78 -13.12 3.38
C CYS A 154 0.05 -13.68 4.55
N PRO A 155 -0.29 -14.86 5.12
CA PRO A 155 0.53 -15.44 6.18
C PRO A 155 1.90 -15.79 5.61
N SER A 156 2.95 -15.21 6.20
CA SER A 156 4.32 -15.64 5.94
C SER A 156 4.46 -17.10 6.37
N SER A 157 4.63 -17.99 5.40
CA SER A 157 4.92 -19.40 5.64
C SER A 157 6.30 -19.51 6.29
N THR A 158 6.31 -19.59 7.61
CA THR A 158 7.45 -20.06 8.38
C THR A 158 7.57 -21.56 8.16
N TRP A 159 8.45 -21.95 7.23
CA TRP A 159 8.90 -23.33 7.09
C TRP A 159 9.95 -23.59 8.18
N SER A 160 9.50 -24.03 9.36
CA SER A 160 10.36 -24.62 10.39
C SER A 160 10.04 -26.11 10.50
N GLY A 161 10.70 -26.89 9.62
CA GLY A 161 10.71 -28.34 9.74
C GLY A 161 11.41 -28.76 11.02
N SER A 162 10.65 -29.27 11.99
CA SER A 162 11.16 -30.12 13.06
C SER A 162 10.38 -31.43 13.05
N ARG A 163 10.85 -32.39 12.23
CA ARG A 163 10.42 -33.78 12.35
C ARG A 163 11.25 -34.44 13.44
N SER A 164 10.61 -34.68 14.57
CA SER A 164 11.02 -35.66 15.57
C SER A 164 11.20 -37.02 14.91
N SER A 165 12.44 -37.52 14.91
CA SER A 165 12.75 -38.91 14.54
C SER A 165 12.83 -39.73 15.82
N SER A 166 11.75 -40.43 16.14
CA SER A 166 11.80 -41.60 17.01
C SER A 166 11.92 -42.84 16.12
N ALA A 167 13.02 -43.56 16.32
CA ALA A 167 13.38 -44.78 15.61
C ALA A 167 12.59 -45.98 16.13
N ILE A 168 12.16 -46.90 15.24
CA ILE A 168 12.09 -48.37 15.42
C ILE A 168 12.26 -49.03 14.02
N PRO A 169 12.94 -50.21 13.89
CA PRO A 169 13.68 -50.59 12.68
C PRO A 169 13.08 -51.78 11.87
N ALA A 170 13.72 -51.99 10.71
CA ALA A 170 13.97 -53.26 9.99
C ALA A 170 12.81 -54.07 9.38
N SER A 171 12.87 -54.27 8.05
CA SER A 171 13.08 -55.60 7.45
C SER A 171 13.34 -55.52 5.95
N ALA A 172 14.27 -56.34 5.48
CA ALA A 172 14.77 -56.46 4.12
C ALA A 172 13.74 -57.00 3.11
N GLY A 173 13.92 -56.64 1.84
CA GLY A 173 13.13 -57.15 0.70
C GLY A 173 13.79 -56.85 -0.64
N THR A 174 14.63 -57.78 -1.08
CA THR A 174 15.35 -57.88 -2.36
C THR A 174 14.41 -58.01 -3.57
N LEU A 175 14.68 -57.34 -4.70
CA LEU A 175 14.67 -57.83 -6.11
C LEU A 175 14.77 -56.63 -7.09
N ALA A 176 15.93 -56.40 -7.72
CA ALA A 176 16.36 -56.92 -9.03
C ALA A 176 15.75 -56.22 -10.26
N LYS A 177 16.63 -55.46 -10.94
CA LYS A 177 16.83 -55.31 -12.38
C LYS A 177 15.68 -55.73 -13.33
N ARG A 178 15.28 -54.79 -14.18
CA ARG A 178 15.43 -54.87 -15.64
C ARG A 178 15.65 -53.48 -16.21
#